data_AF-A0A9D6PIX4-F1
#
_entry.id   AF-A0A9D6PIX4-F1
#
_cell.length_a   1.000
_cell.length_b   1.000
_cell.length_c   1.000
_cell.angle_alpha   90.00
_cell.angle_beta   90.00
_cell.angle_gamma   90.00
#
_symmetry.space_group_name_H-M   'P 1'
#
loop_
_entity.id
_entity.type
_entity.pdbx_description
1 polymer ?
#
loop_
_entity_poly.entity_id
_entity_poly.type
_entity_poly.pdbx_seq_one_letter_code
_entity_poly.pdbx_strand_id
1 'polypeptide(L)'
;MKQIFFTLVFFCIGFGLENSVSGISNQNDQVHYTPPDSIGLFLEPKAGETKTFIGEIESFLGNPSKIRIFFESSDNISVSPASASIEKLSEGTLRKFELSVSFLREKSGESGSWIRMRAVYFPDYFKIIEQISTTPASYPDEFEKLVLLEKVTSNKRMNASQTDVIRYFFEK
;
A
#
# COMPACT_ATOMS: atom_id res chain seq x y z
N MET A 1 -31.03 7.59 16.93
CA MET A 1 -31.24 8.90 16.28
C MET A 1 -29.90 9.32 15.69
N LYS A 2 -29.87 9.53 14.37
CA LYS A 2 -28.70 9.93 13.58
C LYS A 2 -28.40 11.41 13.82
N GLN A 3 -27.15 11.75 14.12
CA GLN A 3 -26.58 13.05 13.76
C GLN A 3 -25.16 12.82 13.26
N ILE A 4 -24.98 13.04 11.96
CA ILE A 4 -23.70 13.11 11.28
C ILE A 4 -23.47 14.61 11.04
N PHE A 5 -22.42 15.15 11.62
CA PHE A 5 -21.82 16.42 11.23
C PHE A 5 -20.32 16.21 11.19
N PHE A 6 -19.71 16.29 10.01
CA PHE A 6 -18.31 16.67 9.92
C PHE A 6 -18.13 17.69 8.81
N THR A 7 -17.69 18.86 9.24
CA THR A 7 -17.48 20.09 8.52
C THR A 7 -16.16 20.02 7.74
N LEU A 8 -16.22 20.43 6.48
CA LEU A 8 -15.07 20.73 5.63
C LEU A 8 -14.40 22.01 6.16
N VAL A 9 -13.12 21.95 6.55
CA VAL A 9 -12.34 23.16 6.89
C VAL A 9 -11.21 23.31 5.87
N PHE A 10 -11.40 24.26 4.96
CA PHE A 10 -10.31 24.92 4.23
C PHE A 10 -9.61 25.89 5.18
N PHE A 11 -8.28 25.84 5.26
CA PHE A 11 -7.49 26.88 5.89
C PHE A 11 -6.44 27.39 4.90
N CYS A 12 -6.79 28.48 4.21
CA CYS A 12 -5.84 29.38 3.60
C CYS A 12 -5.62 30.53 4.58
N ILE A 13 -4.41 30.66 5.14
CA ILE A 13 -3.91 31.93 5.65
C ILE A 13 -2.54 32.15 5.01
N GLY A 14 -2.48 33.12 4.11
CA GLY A 14 -1.24 33.81 3.78
C GLY A 14 -1.02 34.97 4.76
N PHE A 15 0.25 35.25 5.08
CA PHE A 15 0.91 36.56 5.01
C PHE A 15 2.25 36.47 5.77
N GLY A 16 3.32 36.97 5.15
CA GLY A 16 4.61 37.17 5.84
C GLY A 16 5.80 37.23 4.88
N LEU A 17 5.95 38.36 4.19
CA LEU A 17 7.15 38.77 3.46
C LEU A 17 8.34 38.92 4.40
N GLU A 18 9.47 38.29 4.09
CA GLU A 18 10.79 38.87 4.33
C GLU A 18 11.80 38.32 3.32
N ASN A 19 12.46 39.24 2.62
CA ASN A 19 13.42 38.97 1.55
C ASN A 19 14.76 38.48 2.12
N SER A 20 15.28 37.38 1.60
CA SER A 20 16.72 37.21 1.42
C SER A 20 17.00 36.48 0.10
N VAL A 21 17.61 37.21 -0.84
CA VAL A 21 18.17 36.66 -2.07
C VAL A 21 19.58 36.20 -1.76
N SER A 22 19.83 34.90 -1.86
CA SER A 22 21.06 34.32 -2.45
C SER A 22 21.05 32.81 -2.24
N GLY A 23 20.42 32.14 -3.20
CA GLY A 23 20.46 30.71 -3.36
C GLY A 23 19.73 30.40 -4.65
N ILE A 24 20.44 30.46 -5.77
CA ILE A 24 20.00 29.76 -6.98
C ILE A 24 20.01 28.29 -6.60
N SER A 25 18.92 27.81 -6.01
CA SER A 25 18.63 26.39 -5.97
C SER A 25 18.20 26.03 -7.39
N ASN A 26 19.18 25.72 -8.24
CA ASN A 26 18.98 24.74 -9.30
C ASN A 26 18.72 23.38 -8.61
N GLN A 27 17.62 23.27 -7.88
CA GLN A 27 17.00 21.98 -7.67
C GLN A 27 16.17 21.78 -8.92
N ASN A 28 16.77 21.05 -9.87
CA ASN A 28 15.97 20.30 -10.81
C ASN A 28 15.09 19.39 -9.93
N ASP A 29 13.88 19.84 -9.61
CA ASP A 29 12.82 18.99 -9.07
C ASP A 29 12.47 18.01 -10.18
N GLN A 30 13.33 16.99 -10.36
CA GLN A 30 13.09 15.89 -11.27
C GLN A 30 11.91 15.12 -10.70
N VAL A 31 10.75 15.34 -11.31
CA VAL A 31 9.56 14.55 -11.06
C VAL A 31 9.91 13.11 -11.45
N HIS A 32 9.70 12.15 -10.57
CA HIS A 32 9.85 10.73 -10.89
C HIS A 32 8.53 10.02 -10.67
N TYR A 33 7.95 9.49 -11.74
CA TYR A 33 6.68 8.79 -11.65
C TYR A 33 6.84 7.36 -11.14
N THR A 34 5.88 6.93 -10.33
CA THR A 34 5.71 5.53 -9.92
C THR A 34 4.57 4.89 -10.73
N PRO A 35 4.63 3.56 -10.95
CA PRO A 35 3.49 2.87 -11.52
C PRO A 35 2.28 2.98 -10.58
N PRO A 36 1.05 2.93 -11.11
CA PRO A 36 -0.16 2.85 -10.30
C PRO A 36 -0.19 1.56 -9.47
N ASP A 37 -0.80 1.63 -8.29
CA ASP A 37 -0.92 0.48 -7.39
C ASP A 37 -1.85 -0.59 -7.97
N SER A 38 -1.40 -1.84 -7.96
CA SER A 38 -2.21 -2.98 -8.43
C SER A 38 -3.15 -3.52 -7.36
N ILE A 39 -2.71 -3.47 -6.09
CA ILE A 39 -3.48 -3.92 -4.93
C ILE A 39 -3.44 -2.91 -3.78
N GLY A 40 -4.46 -2.95 -2.93
CA GLY A 40 -4.44 -2.36 -1.60
C GLY A 40 -4.36 -3.43 -0.53
N LEU A 41 -3.67 -3.13 0.58
CA LEU A 41 -3.61 -3.98 1.76
C LEU A 41 -4.16 -3.23 2.97
N PHE A 42 -5.00 -3.90 3.75
CA PHE A 42 -5.56 -3.37 4.99
C PHE A 42 -5.39 -4.40 6.10
N LEU A 43 -5.16 -3.93 7.33
CA LEU A 43 -5.00 -4.78 8.49
C LEU A 43 -5.52 -4.06 9.73
N GLU A 44 -6.56 -4.62 10.36
CA GLU A 44 -7.21 -4.01 11.51
C GLU A 44 -7.68 -5.06 12.53
N PRO A 45 -7.82 -4.69 13.82
CA PRO A 45 -8.44 -5.56 14.81
C PRO A 45 -9.92 -5.76 14.49
N LYS A 46 -10.41 -6.99 14.67
CA LYS A 46 -11.83 -7.30 14.51
C LYS A 46 -12.61 -6.67 15.65
N ALA A 47 -13.66 -5.91 15.31
CA ALA A 47 -14.44 -5.17 16.29
C ALA A 47 -14.97 -6.07 17.42
N GLY A 48 -14.67 -5.71 18.67
CA GLY A 48 -15.07 -6.47 19.86
C GLY A 48 -14.19 -7.68 20.19
N GLU A 49 -13.13 -7.95 19.41
CA GLU A 49 -12.21 -9.06 19.65
C GLU A 49 -10.78 -8.54 19.86
N THR A 50 -10.12 -8.96 20.94
CA THR A 50 -8.77 -8.46 21.31
C THR A 50 -7.63 -9.30 20.72
N LYS A 51 -7.96 -10.45 20.12
CA LYS A 51 -6.99 -11.43 19.61
C LYS A 51 -7.24 -11.82 18.16
N THR A 52 -8.13 -11.11 17.49
CA THR A 52 -8.52 -11.40 16.12
C THR A 52 -8.34 -10.16 15.28
N PHE A 53 -7.75 -10.34 14.11
CA PHE A 53 -7.51 -9.30 13.13
C PHE A 53 -8.14 -9.69 11.80
N ILE A 54 -8.53 -8.69 11.03
CA ILE A 54 -8.97 -8.85 9.65
C ILE A 54 -7.88 -8.25 8.76
N GLY A 55 -7.26 -9.11 7.96
CA GLY A 55 -6.40 -8.69 6.85
C GLY A 55 -7.22 -8.65 5.57
N GLU A 56 -7.11 -7.58 4.79
CA GLU A 56 -7.81 -7.43 3.52
C GLU A 56 -6.84 -7.14 2.39
N ILE A 57 -7.14 -7.70 1.21
CA ILE A 57 -6.47 -7.39 -0.05
C ILE A 57 -7.54 -7.04 -1.08
N GLU A 58 -7.36 -5.90 -1.74
CA GLU A 58 -8.22 -5.44 -2.83
C GLU A 58 -7.38 -5.30 -4.09
N SER A 59 -7.94 -5.63 -5.26
CA SER A 59 -7.31 -5.29 -6.53
C SER A 59 -7.87 -3.97 -7.06
N PHE A 60 -7.00 -2.97 -7.19
CA PHE A 60 -7.36 -1.66 -7.73
C PHE A 60 -7.19 -1.56 -9.25
N LEU A 61 -6.20 -2.25 -9.79
CA LEU A 61 -5.87 -2.19 -11.22
C LEU A 61 -5.56 -3.57 -11.77
N GLY A 62 -6.30 -3.97 -12.80
CA GLY A 62 -6.13 -5.21 -13.53
C GLY A 62 -6.39 -6.45 -12.68
N ASN A 63 -5.79 -7.57 -13.08
CA ASN A 63 -6.02 -8.87 -12.43
C ASN A 63 -4.73 -9.50 -11.92
N PRO A 64 -4.19 -9.07 -10.76
CA PRO A 64 -2.99 -9.66 -10.17
C PRO A 64 -3.11 -11.18 -9.98
N SER A 65 -1.99 -11.88 -10.18
CA SER A 65 -1.95 -13.34 -10.18
C SER A 65 -0.84 -13.92 -9.31
N LYS A 66 -0.97 -15.20 -8.97
CA LYS A 66 -0.06 -15.98 -8.10
C LYS A 66 0.28 -15.22 -6.81
N ILE A 67 -0.74 -14.67 -6.17
CA ILE A 67 -0.61 -13.85 -4.98
C ILE A 67 -0.30 -14.78 -3.80
N ARG A 68 0.83 -14.54 -3.14
CA ARG A 68 1.21 -15.18 -1.89
C ARG A 68 1.19 -14.15 -0.78
N ILE A 69 0.39 -14.41 0.25
CA ILE A 69 0.23 -13.53 1.39
C ILE A 69 0.90 -14.18 2.58
N PHE A 70 1.75 -13.43 3.26
CA PHE A 70 2.45 -13.85 4.47
C PHE A 70 1.95 -13.00 5.63
N PHE A 71 1.57 -13.68 6.71
CA PHE A 71 1.20 -13.05 7.98
C PHE A 71 2.34 -13.31 8.95
N GLU A 72 3.02 -12.23 9.31
CA GLU A 72 4.24 -12.25 10.12
C GLU A 72 3.99 -11.46 11.39
N SER A 73 4.73 -11.74 12.45
CA SER A 73 4.53 -11.10 13.75
C SER A 73 5.84 -10.85 14.48
N SER A 74 5.80 -9.99 15.50
CA SER A 74 6.90 -9.82 16.45
C SER A 74 7.13 -11.08 17.30
N ASP A 75 8.33 -11.23 17.86
CA ASP A 75 8.76 -12.44 18.58
C ASP A 75 7.93 -12.80 19.83
N ASN A 76 7.18 -11.85 20.37
CA ASN A 76 6.36 -12.04 21.56
C ASN A 76 4.94 -12.55 21.26
N ILE A 77 4.56 -12.66 19.98
CA ILE A 77 3.26 -13.15 19.53
C ILE A 77 3.39 -14.11 18.34
N SER A 78 2.36 -14.91 18.11
CA SER A 78 2.21 -15.73 16.90
C SER A 78 0.89 -15.42 16.21
N VAL A 79 0.90 -15.40 14.88
CA VAL A 79 -0.29 -15.20 14.04
C VAL A 79 -0.64 -16.50 13.29
N SER A 80 -1.94 -16.81 13.21
CA SER A 80 -2.46 -17.95 12.44
C SER A 80 -3.64 -17.50 11.57
N PRO A 81 -3.69 -17.89 10.28
CA PRO A 81 -2.69 -18.67 9.56
C PRO A 81 -1.40 -17.86 9.31
N ALA A 82 -0.28 -18.54 9.04
CA ALA A 82 0.98 -17.89 8.69
C ALA A 82 1.04 -17.40 7.23
N SER A 83 0.21 -17.97 6.35
CA SER A 83 0.15 -17.57 4.94
C SER A 83 -1.18 -17.95 4.29
N ALA A 84 -1.45 -17.32 3.14
CA ALA A 84 -2.55 -17.65 2.24
C ALA A 84 -2.10 -17.48 0.77
N SER A 85 -2.85 -18.07 -0.17
CA SER A 85 -2.59 -17.93 -1.59
C SER A 85 -3.87 -17.65 -2.38
N ILE A 86 -3.78 -16.76 -3.36
CA ILE A 86 -4.85 -16.47 -4.32
C ILE A 86 -4.26 -16.64 -5.73
N GLU A 87 -4.81 -17.54 -6.54
CA GLU A 87 -4.30 -17.77 -7.90
C GLU A 87 -4.49 -16.52 -8.78
N LYS A 88 -5.65 -15.87 -8.65
CA LYS A 88 -6.00 -14.65 -9.37
C LYS A 88 -6.97 -13.81 -8.54
N LEU A 89 -6.72 -12.51 -8.45
CA LEU A 89 -7.63 -11.54 -7.85
C LEU A 89 -8.16 -10.65 -8.96
N SER A 90 -9.47 -10.70 -9.21
CA SER A 90 -10.10 -9.89 -10.24
C SER A 90 -10.14 -8.41 -9.83
N GLU A 91 -10.08 -7.51 -10.81
CA GLU A 91 -10.18 -6.06 -10.58
C GLU A 91 -11.43 -5.71 -9.75
N GLY A 92 -11.29 -4.81 -8.78
CA GLY A 92 -12.35 -4.39 -7.86
C GLY A 92 -12.79 -5.45 -6.85
N THR A 93 -12.11 -6.61 -6.79
CA THR A 93 -12.46 -7.66 -5.83
C THR A 93 -11.68 -7.51 -4.53
N LEU A 94 -12.41 -7.56 -3.42
CA LEU A 94 -11.88 -7.63 -2.05
C LEU A 94 -11.84 -9.07 -1.54
N ARG A 95 -10.75 -9.46 -0.88
CA ARG A 95 -10.64 -10.70 -0.12
C ARG A 95 -10.23 -10.41 1.32
N LYS A 96 -10.90 -11.08 2.26
CA LYS A 96 -10.65 -10.94 3.70
C LYS A 96 -10.05 -12.22 4.27
N PHE A 97 -9.19 -12.05 5.27
CA PHE A 97 -8.52 -13.10 6.02
C PHE A 97 -8.72 -12.84 7.50
N GLU A 98 -9.30 -13.80 8.21
CA GLU A 98 -9.36 -13.74 9.66
C GLU A 98 -8.06 -14.31 10.23
N LEU A 99 -7.41 -13.52 11.08
CA LEU A 99 -6.13 -13.83 11.69
C LEU A 99 -6.30 -13.93 13.20
N SER A 100 -5.89 -15.05 13.78
CA SER A 100 -5.85 -15.23 15.23
C SER A 100 -4.45 -14.95 15.77
N VAL A 101 -4.38 -14.23 16.88
CA VAL A 101 -3.15 -13.82 17.56
C VAL A 101 -3.06 -14.47 18.92
N SER A 102 -1.91 -15.10 19.19
CA SER A 102 -1.60 -15.66 20.50
C SER A 102 -0.35 -15.00 21.07
N PHE A 103 -0.41 -14.63 22.36
CA PHE A 103 0.72 -14.08 23.08
C PHE A 103 1.62 -15.21 23.58
N LEU A 104 2.89 -15.18 23.19
CA LEU A 104 3.90 -16.14 23.59
C LEU A 104 4.62 -15.71 24.87
N ARG A 105 4.66 -14.40 25.14
CA ARG A 105 5.31 -13.79 26.31
C ARG A 105 4.43 -12.69 26.88
N GLU A 106 4.53 -12.47 28.20
CA GLU A 106 3.69 -11.48 28.88
C GLU A 106 4.08 -10.03 28.57
N LYS A 107 5.35 -9.78 28.24
CA LYS A 107 5.87 -8.45 27.91
C LYS A 107 6.14 -8.33 26.41
N SER A 108 5.78 -7.18 25.84
CA SER A 108 6.25 -6.77 24.52
C SER A 108 7.77 -6.54 24.53
N GLY A 109 8.41 -6.79 23.39
CA GLY A 109 9.81 -6.39 23.18
C GLY A 109 9.93 -4.87 23.02
N GLU A 110 11.16 -4.38 22.86
CA GLU A 110 11.45 -2.94 22.69
C GLU A 110 10.67 -2.27 21.54
N SER A 111 10.30 -3.03 20.51
CA SER A 111 9.55 -2.54 19.35
C SER A 111 8.03 -2.73 19.44
N GLY A 112 7.49 -3.08 20.61
CA GLY A 112 6.05 -3.37 20.78
C GLY A 112 5.61 -4.71 20.18
N SER A 113 4.31 -4.98 20.19
CA SER A 113 3.72 -6.11 19.47
C SER A 113 3.24 -5.66 18.09
N TRP A 114 3.53 -6.42 17.04
CA TRP A 114 3.06 -6.08 15.70
C TRP A 114 2.72 -7.30 14.86
N ILE A 115 1.79 -7.11 13.93
CA ILE A 115 1.48 -8.06 12.85
C ILE A 115 1.74 -7.36 11.52
N ARG A 116 2.29 -8.09 10.55
CA ARG A 116 2.60 -7.61 9.21
C ARG A 116 1.92 -8.51 8.19
N MET A 117 1.20 -7.90 7.27
CA MET A 117 0.68 -8.57 6.08
C MET A 117 1.58 -8.17 4.90
N ARG A 118 2.17 -9.16 4.24
CA ARG A 118 3.03 -8.99 3.07
C ARG A 118 2.48 -9.77 1.90
N ALA A 119 2.19 -9.11 0.79
CA ALA A 119 1.73 -9.75 -0.43
C ALA A 119 2.86 -9.75 -1.47
N VAL A 120 3.11 -10.90 -2.10
CA VAL A 120 4.02 -11.06 -3.25
C VAL A 120 3.21 -11.57 -4.42
N TYR A 121 3.24 -10.90 -5.56
CA TYR A 121 2.33 -11.20 -6.68
C TYR A 121 2.90 -10.79 -8.03
N PHE A 122 2.27 -11.28 -9.11
CA PHE A 122 2.52 -10.80 -10.47
C PHE A 122 1.43 -9.79 -10.85
N PRO A 123 1.77 -8.50 -11.08
CA PRO A 123 0.79 -7.50 -11.47
C PRO A 123 0.30 -7.72 -12.90
N ASP A 124 -0.85 -7.12 -13.23
CA ASP A 124 -1.35 -7.07 -14.61
C ASP A 124 -0.64 -5.95 -15.37
N TYR A 125 0.56 -6.26 -15.88
CA TYR A 125 1.40 -5.30 -16.58
C TYR A 125 0.73 -4.68 -17.82
N PHE A 126 -0.21 -5.38 -18.46
CA PHE A 126 -0.94 -4.81 -19.60
C PHE A 126 -1.85 -3.66 -19.14
N LYS A 127 -2.59 -3.88 -18.04
CA LYS A 127 -3.44 -2.85 -17.43
C LYS A 127 -2.66 -1.67 -16.89
N ILE A 128 -1.48 -1.92 -16.30
CA ILE A 128 -0.56 -0.85 -15.86
C ILE A 128 -0.11 0.02 -17.05
N ILE A 129 0.35 -0.59 -18.14
CA ILE A 129 0.81 0.14 -19.33
C ILE A 129 -0.34 0.93 -19.97
N GLU A 130 -1.53 0.33 -20.05
CA GLU A 130 -2.75 0.98 -20.52
C GLU A 130 -3.04 2.24 -19.69
N GLN A 131 -3.12 2.10 -18.36
CA GLN A 131 -3.40 3.20 -17.42
C GLN A 131 -2.40 4.37 -17.56
N ILE A 132 -1.10 4.08 -17.62
CA ILE A 132 -0.06 5.12 -17.78
C ILE A 132 -0.22 5.84 -19.12
N SER A 133 -0.62 5.12 -20.17
CA SER A 133 -0.75 5.65 -21.51
C SER A 133 -2.03 6.48 -21.71
N THR A 134 -3.13 6.10 -21.04
CA THR A 134 -4.46 6.70 -21.24
C THR A 134 -4.82 7.80 -20.24
N THR A 135 -3.98 8.08 -19.25
CA THR A 135 -4.27 9.10 -18.21
C THR A 135 -3.24 10.25 -18.22
N PRO A 136 -3.32 11.18 -19.20
CA PRO A 136 -2.38 12.31 -19.31
C PRO A 136 -2.32 13.20 -18.06
N ALA A 137 -3.44 13.37 -17.35
CA ALA A 137 -3.50 14.21 -16.16
C ALA A 137 -2.64 13.68 -14.99
N SER A 138 -2.42 12.36 -14.91
CA SER A 138 -1.58 11.73 -13.89
C SER A 138 -0.10 11.70 -14.28
N TYR A 139 0.20 11.83 -15.57
CA TYR A 139 1.54 11.75 -16.14
C TYR A 139 1.77 12.88 -17.17
N PRO A 140 1.76 14.16 -16.73
CA PRO A 140 1.86 15.30 -17.65
C PRO A 140 3.25 15.47 -18.30
N ASP A 141 4.32 14.99 -17.67
CA ASP A 141 5.66 15.00 -18.26
C ASP A 141 5.86 13.78 -19.17
N GLU A 142 5.96 14.01 -20.48
CA GLU A 142 6.10 12.92 -21.46
C GLU A 142 7.45 12.18 -21.36
N PHE A 143 8.52 12.84 -20.94
CA PHE A 143 9.82 12.17 -20.78
C PHE A 143 9.77 11.19 -19.61
N GLU A 144 9.32 11.62 -18.44
CA GLU A 144 9.21 10.76 -17.25
C GLU A 144 8.17 9.65 -17.44
N LYS A 145 7.10 9.93 -18.18
CA LYS A 145 6.13 8.90 -18.60
C LYS A 145 6.77 7.83 -19.48
N LEU A 146 7.60 8.20 -20.46
CA LEU A 146 8.34 7.25 -21.29
C LEU A 146 9.32 6.41 -20.47
N VAL A 147 10.04 7.04 -19.53
CA VAL A 147 10.94 6.34 -18.60
C VAL A 147 10.17 5.32 -17.76
N LEU A 148 9.00 5.71 -17.23
CA LEU A 148 8.13 4.80 -16.47
C LEU A 148 7.63 3.64 -17.34
N LEU A 149 7.16 3.92 -18.57
CA LEU A 149 6.69 2.89 -19.50
C LEU A 149 7.79 1.89 -19.87
N GLU A 150 9.02 2.36 -20.08
CA GLU A 150 10.17 1.49 -20.34
C GLU A 150 10.45 0.59 -19.13
N LYS A 151 10.46 1.15 -17.92
CA LYS A 151 10.65 0.40 -16.67
C LYS A 151 9.58 -0.68 -16.49
N VAL A 152 8.31 -0.34 -16.65
CA VAL A 152 7.18 -1.28 -16.53
C VAL A 152 7.26 -2.37 -17.61
N THR A 153 7.60 -2.00 -18.85
CA THR A 153 7.78 -2.95 -19.96
C THR A 153 8.96 -3.89 -19.71
N SER A 154 10.06 -3.38 -19.16
CA SER A 154 11.21 -4.19 -18.76
C SER A 154 10.83 -5.20 -17.68
N ASN A 155 10.14 -4.76 -16.62
CA ASN A 155 9.63 -5.63 -15.56
C ASN A 155 8.70 -6.71 -16.10
N LYS A 156 7.81 -6.36 -17.02
CA LYS A 156 6.95 -7.33 -17.73
C LYS A 156 7.78 -8.38 -18.48
N ARG A 157 8.80 -7.98 -19.26
CA ARG A 157 9.67 -8.92 -19.98
C ARG A 157 10.40 -9.87 -19.05
N MET A 158 10.81 -9.38 -17.87
CA MET A 158 11.48 -10.19 -16.85
C MET A 158 10.52 -11.04 -16.00
N ASN A 159 9.20 -10.92 -16.20
CA ASN A 159 8.19 -11.46 -15.30
C ASN A 159 8.47 -11.10 -13.83
N ALA A 160 8.76 -9.82 -13.57
CA ALA A 160 9.04 -9.38 -12.21
C ALA A 160 7.78 -9.51 -11.33
N SER A 161 7.97 -9.96 -10.09
CA SER A 161 6.94 -9.89 -9.05
C SER A 161 7.01 -8.57 -8.31
N GLN A 162 5.87 -8.11 -7.80
CA GLN A 162 5.79 -6.97 -6.87
C GLN A 162 5.60 -7.47 -5.43
N THR A 163 6.01 -6.65 -4.46
CA THR A 163 5.82 -6.91 -3.04
C THR A 163 5.26 -5.68 -2.35
N ASP A 164 4.09 -5.82 -1.73
CA ASP A 164 3.45 -4.78 -0.94
C ASP A 164 3.30 -5.24 0.51
N VAL A 165 3.39 -4.30 1.45
CA VAL A 165 3.44 -4.58 2.89
C VAL A 165 2.64 -3.56 3.67
N ILE A 166 1.86 -4.04 4.64
CA ILE A 166 1.29 -3.23 5.72
C ILE A 166 1.61 -3.86 7.08
N ARG A 167 1.80 -3.02 8.09
CA ARG A 167 2.05 -3.45 9.47
C ARG A 167 1.10 -2.73 10.42
N TYR A 168 0.59 -3.46 11.40
CA TYR A 168 -0.21 -2.94 12.49
C TYR A 168 0.52 -3.14 13.81
N PHE A 169 0.67 -2.07 14.59
CA PHE A 169 1.28 -2.08 15.91
C PHE A 169 0.19 -2.01 16.98
N PHE A 170 0.38 -2.74 18.07
CA PHE A 170 -0.56 -2.72 19.19
C PHE A 170 0.12 -3.03 20.53
N GLU A 171 -0.53 -2.53 21.57
CA GLU A 171 -0.18 -2.79 22.96
C GLU A 171 -1.16 -3.80 23.55
N LYS A 172 -0.71 -4.50 24.59
CA LYS A 172 -1.53 -5.48 25.33
C LYS A 172 -2.48 -4.76 26.29
#